data_AF-A0A7X6TKL1-F1
#
_entry.id   AF-A0A7X6TKL1-F1
#
_cell.length_a   1.000
_cell.length_b   1.000
_cell.length_c   1.000
_cell.angle_alpha   90.00
_cell.angle_beta   90.00
_cell.angle_gamma   90.00
#
_symmetry.space_group_name_H-M   'P 1'
#
loop_
_entity.id
_entity.type
_entity.pdbx_description
1 polymer ?
#
loop_
_entity_poly.entity_id
_entity_poly.type
_entity_poly.pdbx_seq_one_letter_code
_entity_poly.pdbx_strand_id
1 'polypeptide(L)'
;MAPRRWLPGPVGWRRLAQLGFFVLFLVLFVKTDYSGVDELHGAVNLLFRIDPLLALTAMLAAKTVVVLMLPALATVALTLVFGRAFCGWVCPLGALIDASRMLFGRPGGDAETRGRWLKYALLLFLLAGALFGLPLAGYFDPFSILVRALALAVHPALDHALTTLFTWTYQHAPTWVNQFTEPVYALLRAHVLPFAAKVYALSVPSLVLLLVVLGLSRVQSRYFCRTLCPLGGLLALGSRRPLVRLVGGDDDCGTCRLCRTICRTGAIDLNRRIDPAECVLCLDCVDKCPRDRIHFAMVGAAPAAPPINLGRRTVLASLAAGALAPLALPARPHTRQPEPNLIRPPGALAEVDFLGQCVRCGECMKVCIGNALHASGFEAGLEGLFTPRMIGRIGYCEYNCT
;
A
#
# COMPACT_ATOMS: atom_id res chain seq x y z
N MET A 1 -19.40 36.03 -17.20
CA MET A 1 -19.64 35.25 -15.96
C MET A 1 -19.81 33.79 -16.34
N ALA A 2 -18.79 32.95 -16.11
CA ALA A 2 -18.89 31.52 -16.41
C ALA A 2 -19.85 30.85 -15.39
N PRO A 3 -20.79 30.00 -15.82
CA PRO A 3 -21.74 29.37 -14.92
C PRO A 3 -20.99 28.52 -13.89
N ARG A 4 -21.25 28.76 -12.60
CA ARG A 4 -20.75 27.92 -11.50
C ARG A 4 -21.28 26.51 -11.72
N ARG A 5 -20.45 25.61 -12.28
CA ARG A 5 -20.74 24.18 -12.33
C ARG A 5 -20.79 23.70 -10.88
N TRP A 6 -21.99 23.43 -10.38
CA TRP A 6 -22.24 22.85 -9.05
C TRP A 6 -21.74 21.39 -8.96
N LEU A 7 -21.59 20.72 -10.11
CA LEU A 7 -21.06 19.36 -10.18
C LEU A 7 -19.52 19.38 -10.31
N PRO A 8 -18.79 18.60 -9.49
CA PRO A 8 -17.35 18.47 -9.63
C PRO A 8 -17.02 17.93 -11.03
N GLY A 9 -16.05 18.56 -11.70
CA GLY A 9 -15.50 18.05 -12.96
C GLY A 9 -14.90 16.63 -12.81
N PRO A 10 -14.45 16.00 -13.89
CA PRO A 10 -13.93 14.62 -13.87
C PRO A 10 -12.80 14.39 -12.85
N VAL A 11 -11.95 15.39 -12.63
CA VAL A 11 -10.90 15.35 -11.60
C VAL A 11 -11.48 15.45 -10.19
N GLY A 12 -12.56 16.20 -10.01
CA GLY A 12 -13.26 16.31 -8.72
C GLY A 12 -13.92 14.98 -8.32
N TRP A 13 -14.59 14.29 -9.25
CA TRP A 13 -15.14 12.96 -9.00
C TRP A 13 -14.05 11.95 -8.59
N ARG A 14 -12.91 11.96 -9.29
CA ARG A 14 -11.75 11.15 -8.89
C ARG A 14 -11.27 11.46 -7.48
N ARG A 15 -11.13 12.74 -7.12
CA ARG A 15 -10.68 13.14 -5.77
C ARG A 15 -11.68 12.73 -4.69
N LEU A 16 -12.97 12.84 -4.96
CA LEU A 16 -14.02 12.37 -4.06
C LEU A 16 -13.96 10.85 -3.87
N ALA A 17 -13.81 10.08 -4.96
CA ALA A 17 -13.63 8.63 -4.86
C ALA A 17 -12.36 8.27 -4.07
N GLN A 18 -11.24 8.91 -4.38
CA GLN A 18 -9.97 8.69 -3.68
C GLN A 18 -10.06 9.03 -2.18
N LEU A 19 -10.74 10.12 -1.83
CA LEU A 19 -11.00 10.48 -0.43
C LEU A 19 -11.94 9.48 0.23
N GLY A 20 -13.02 9.08 -0.44
CA GLY A 20 -13.98 8.10 0.07
C GLY A 20 -13.32 6.75 0.37
N PHE A 21 -12.49 6.23 -0.54
CA PHE A 21 -11.74 4.99 -0.30
C PHE A 21 -10.67 5.15 0.79
N PHE A 22 -10.03 6.31 0.90
CA PHE A 22 -9.08 6.58 1.98
C PHE A 22 -9.76 6.65 3.36
N VAL A 23 -10.92 7.29 3.45
CA VAL A 23 -11.74 7.31 4.67
C VAL A 23 -12.24 5.92 5.01
N LEU A 24 -12.74 5.17 4.03
CA LEU A 24 -13.13 3.76 4.22
C LEU A 24 -11.95 2.93 4.74
N PHE A 25 -10.74 3.13 4.18
CA PHE A 25 -9.53 2.49 4.68
C PHE A 25 -9.24 2.83 6.15
N LEU A 26 -9.31 4.11 6.54
CA LEU A 26 -9.09 4.50 7.93
C LEU A 26 -10.14 3.93 8.87
N VAL A 27 -11.42 3.90 8.46
CA VAL A 27 -12.51 3.30 9.23
C VAL A 27 -12.28 1.80 9.41
N LEU A 28 -11.94 1.08 8.33
CA LEU A 28 -11.63 -0.35 8.40
C LEU A 28 -10.41 -0.60 9.30
N PHE A 29 -9.35 0.19 9.13
CA PHE A 29 -8.14 0.10 9.95
C PHE A 29 -8.48 0.29 11.44
N VAL A 30 -9.23 1.32 11.80
CA VAL A 30 -9.62 1.58 13.19
C VAL A 30 -10.52 0.47 13.73
N LYS A 31 -11.46 -0.05 12.93
CA LYS A 31 -12.30 -1.20 13.30
C LYS A 31 -11.53 -2.52 13.47
N THR A 32 -10.31 -2.62 12.95
CA THR A 32 -9.44 -3.77 13.27
C THR A 32 -8.93 -3.75 14.71
N ASP A 33 -9.04 -2.63 15.44
CA ASP A 33 -8.66 -2.64 16.85
C ASP A 33 -9.73 -3.33 17.71
N TYR A 34 -9.29 -3.88 18.84
CA TYR A 34 -10.19 -4.46 19.82
C TYR A 34 -11.05 -3.36 20.45
N SER A 35 -12.37 -3.50 20.33
CA SER A 35 -13.36 -2.53 20.82
C SER A 35 -14.18 -3.03 22.02
N GLY A 36 -13.73 -4.10 22.68
CA GLY A 36 -14.43 -4.70 23.84
C GLY A 36 -15.42 -5.81 23.50
N VAL A 37 -15.44 -6.26 22.24
CA VAL A 37 -16.19 -7.46 21.80
C VAL A 37 -15.21 -8.44 21.16
N ASP A 38 -15.35 -9.71 21.51
CA ASP A 38 -14.40 -10.79 21.14
C ASP A 38 -14.62 -11.32 19.71
N GLU A 39 -15.53 -10.71 18.95
CA GLU A 39 -15.81 -11.06 17.56
C GLU A 39 -15.45 -9.91 16.60
N LEU A 40 -14.54 -10.19 15.67
CA LEU A 40 -14.21 -9.31 14.54
C LEU A 40 -15.39 -9.28 13.55
N HIS A 41 -16.37 -8.43 13.81
CA HIS A 41 -17.53 -8.21 12.95
C HIS A 41 -17.12 -7.50 11.65
N GLY A 42 -17.05 -8.26 10.54
CA GLY A 42 -16.93 -7.74 9.19
C GLY A 42 -15.66 -8.15 8.44
N ALA A 43 -15.61 -7.84 7.14
CA ALA A 43 -14.45 -8.12 6.29
C ALA A 43 -13.31 -7.12 6.54
N VAL A 44 -12.79 -7.06 7.77
CA VAL A 44 -11.76 -6.10 8.19
C VAL A 44 -10.46 -6.27 7.36
N ASN A 45 -10.20 -7.49 6.91
CA ASN A 45 -9.08 -7.83 6.01
C ASN A 45 -9.40 -7.69 4.51
N LEU A 46 -10.54 -7.09 4.12
CA LEU A 46 -10.95 -6.96 2.71
C LEU A 46 -9.87 -6.27 1.86
N LEU A 47 -9.19 -5.27 2.42
CA LEU A 47 -8.16 -4.50 1.71
C LEU A 47 -6.97 -5.37 1.27
N PHE A 48 -6.53 -6.30 2.11
CA PHE A 48 -5.44 -7.22 1.75
C PHE A 48 -5.92 -8.30 0.78
N ARG A 49 -7.19 -8.70 0.89
CA ARG A 49 -7.81 -9.72 0.00
C ARG A 49 -8.03 -9.23 -1.42
N ILE A 50 -8.11 -7.92 -1.64
CA ILE A 50 -8.21 -7.34 -2.98
C ILE A 50 -6.85 -7.12 -3.65
N ASP A 51 -5.73 -7.38 -2.95
CA ASP A 51 -4.39 -7.20 -3.51
C ASP A 51 -3.96 -8.43 -4.35
N PRO A 52 -3.81 -8.28 -5.68
CA PRO A 52 -3.44 -9.38 -6.56
C PRO A 52 -1.97 -9.80 -6.45
N LEU A 53 -1.07 -8.92 -6.00
CA LEU A 53 0.31 -9.28 -5.75
C LEU A 53 0.42 -10.19 -4.52
N LEU A 54 -0.23 -9.82 -3.41
CA LEU A 54 -0.25 -10.64 -2.20
C LEU A 54 -0.96 -11.97 -2.46
N ALA A 55 -2.09 -11.96 -3.17
CA ALA A 55 -2.79 -13.18 -3.57
C ALA A 55 -1.88 -14.12 -4.38
N LEU A 56 -1.22 -13.59 -5.42
CA LEU A 56 -0.36 -14.39 -6.29
C LEU A 56 0.87 -14.93 -5.54
N THR A 57 1.52 -14.10 -4.73
CA THR A 57 2.73 -14.51 -4.00
C THR A 57 2.42 -15.48 -2.87
N ALA A 58 1.29 -15.32 -2.17
CA ALA A 58 0.83 -16.28 -1.16
C ALA A 58 0.46 -17.63 -1.79
N MET A 59 -0.27 -17.64 -2.91
CA MET A 59 -0.62 -18.89 -3.62
C MET A 59 0.62 -19.61 -4.16
N LEU A 60 1.61 -18.87 -4.66
CA LEU A 60 2.89 -19.45 -5.12
C LEU A 60 3.70 -20.04 -3.95
N ALA A 61 3.77 -19.32 -2.82
CA ALA A 61 4.50 -19.77 -1.64
C ALA A 61 3.84 -20.99 -0.97
N ALA A 62 2.52 -20.95 -0.81
CA ALA A 62 1.74 -22.04 -0.20
C ALA A 62 1.48 -23.21 -1.18
N LYS A 63 1.80 -23.06 -2.47
CA LYS A 63 1.52 -24.03 -3.55
C LYS A 63 0.05 -24.50 -3.58
N THR A 64 -0.86 -23.65 -3.12
CA THR A 64 -2.29 -23.94 -2.96
C THR A 64 -3.12 -22.71 -3.30
N VAL A 65 -4.37 -22.92 -3.69
CA VAL A 65 -5.30 -21.82 -3.99
C VAL A 65 -5.94 -21.35 -2.68
N VAL A 66 -5.55 -20.16 -2.23
CA VAL A 66 -6.13 -19.50 -1.07
C VAL A 66 -7.46 -18.86 -1.47
N VAL A 67 -8.58 -19.59 -1.30
CA VAL A 67 -9.94 -19.14 -1.66
C VAL A 67 -10.28 -17.76 -1.06
N LEU A 68 -9.74 -17.46 0.12
CA LEU A 68 -9.94 -16.18 0.82
C LEU A 68 -9.43 -14.96 0.03
N MET A 69 -8.47 -15.16 -0.88
CA MET A 69 -7.85 -14.12 -1.71
C MET A 69 -8.52 -13.96 -3.08
N LEU A 70 -9.62 -14.68 -3.36
CA LEU A 70 -10.40 -14.51 -4.59
C LEU A 70 -10.89 -13.08 -4.87
N PRO A 71 -11.17 -12.21 -3.88
CA PRO A 71 -11.52 -10.81 -4.16
C PRO A 71 -10.46 -10.04 -4.97
N ALA A 72 -9.20 -10.50 -5.00
CA ALA A 72 -8.17 -9.94 -5.86
C ALA A 72 -8.49 -10.07 -7.36
N LEU A 73 -9.33 -11.03 -7.76
CA LEU A 73 -9.81 -11.12 -9.13
C LEU A 73 -10.63 -9.89 -9.55
N ALA A 74 -11.33 -9.24 -8.60
CA ALA A 74 -12.08 -8.02 -8.88
C ALA A 74 -11.14 -6.86 -9.27
N THR A 75 -9.96 -6.74 -8.63
CA THR A 75 -8.98 -5.70 -8.99
C THR A 75 -8.28 -6.02 -10.30
N VAL A 76 -8.01 -7.29 -10.60
CA VAL A 76 -7.54 -7.72 -11.92
C VAL A 76 -8.56 -7.41 -13.00
N ALA A 77 -9.83 -7.76 -12.80
CA ALA A 77 -10.92 -7.45 -13.73
C ALA A 77 -11.06 -5.94 -13.96
N LEU A 78 -11.09 -5.14 -12.88
CA LEU A 78 -11.09 -3.68 -12.99
C LEU A 78 -9.89 -3.15 -13.80
N THR A 79 -8.74 -3.79 -13.65
CA THR A 79 -7.50 -3.41 -14.35
C THR A 79 -7.54 -3.76 -15.83
N LEU A 80 -8.15 -4.89 -16.19
CA LEU A 80 -8.38 -5.27 -17.59
C LEU A 80 -9.40 -4.35 -18.27
N VAL A 81 -10.37 -3.81 -17.50
CA VAL A 81 -11.38 -2.90 -18.06
C VAL A 81 -10.85 -1.47 -18.19
N PHE A 82 -10.35 -0.87 -17.10
CA PHE A 82 -10.02 0.57 -17.05
C PHE A 82 -8.51 0.85 -16.99
N GLY A 83 -7.66 -0.16 -17.15
CA GLY A 83 -6.23 -0.02 -16.94
C GLY A 83 -5.88 0.17 -15.46
N ARG A 84 -4.81 0.90 -15.13
CA ARG A 84 -4.34 1.06 -13.73
C ARG A 84 -5.14 2.06 -12.90
N ALA A 85 -6.46 2.11 -13.08
CA ALA A 85 -7.37 2.97 -12.34
C ALA A 85 -7.25 2.77 -10.82
N PHE A 86 -7.04 1.53 -10.37
CA PHE A 86 -6.91 1.17 -8.96
C PHE A 86 -5.88 2.03 -8.20
N CYS A 87 -4.69 2.23 -8.78
CA CYS A 87 -3.63 3.04 -8.16
C CYS A 87 -3.99 4.53 -8.04
N GLY A 88 -4.90 5.04 -8.88
CA GLY A 88 -5.31 6.44 -8.92
C GLY A 88 -6.59 6.75 -8.14
N TRP A 89 -7.45 5.76 -7.93
CA TRP A 89 -8.81 5.93 -7.39
C TRP A 89 -9.04 5.21 -6.06
N VAL A 90 -8.43 4.04 -5.85
CA VAL A 90 -8.74 3.15 -4.71
C VAL A 90 -7.59 3.05 -3.72
N CYS A 91 -6.34 3.04 -4.21
CA CYS A 91 -5.17 2.78 -3.37
C CYS A 91 -4.95 3.89 -2.31
N PRO A 92 -4.96 3.58 -0.99
CA PRO A 92 -4.79 4.55 0.08
C PRO A 92 -3.37 5.11 0.15
N LEU A 93 -2.35 4.30 -0.15
CA LEU A 93 -0.97 4.81 -0.28
C LEU A 93 -0.85 5.77 -1.46
N GLY A 94 -1.53 5.48 -2.58
CA GLY A 94 -1.62 6.39 -3.72
C GLY A 94 -2.26 7.72 -3.34
N ALA A 95 -3.26 7.70 -2.45
CA ALA A 95 -3.87 8.91 -1.91
C ALA A 95 -2.92 9.72 -1.02
N LEU A 96 -2.18 9.04 -0.14
CA LEU A 96 -1.21 9.66 0.74
C LEU A 96 -0.04 10.29 -0.04
N ILE A 97 0.44 9.63 -1.11
CA ILE A 97 1.47 10.18 -2.01
C ILE A 97 0.94 11.38 -2.81
N ASP A 98 -0.32 11.38 -3.21
CA ASP A 98 -0.91 12.56 -3.86
C ASP A 98 -1.08 13.72 -2.88
N ALA A 99 -1.38 13.44 -1.60
CA ALA A 99 -1.47 14.43 -0.54
C ALA A 99 -0.08 15.00 -0.15
N SER A 100 0.97 14.17 -0.14
CA SER A 100 2.34 14.63 0.17
C SER A 100 2.85 15.70 -0.80
N ARG A 101 2.27 15.79 -2.00
CA ARG A 101 2.51 16.87 -2.96
C ARG A 101 2.13 18.25 -2.41
N MET A 102 1.11 18.34 -1.57
CA MET A 102 0.69 19.61 -0.95
C MET A 102 1.77 20.13 0.01
N LEU A 103 2.52 19.21 0.64
CA LEU A 103 3.60 19.52 1.56
C LEU A 103 4.92 19.80 0.84
N PHE A 104 5.22 19.08 -0.25
CA PHE A 104 6.53 19.13 -0.90
C PHE A 104 6.56 19.89 -2.23
N GLY A 105 5.42 20.39 -2.71
CA GLY A 105 5.31 21.06 -3.99
C GLY A 105 5.35 20.10 -5.19
N ARG A 106 5.42 20.68 -6.40
CA ARG A 106 5.60 19.89 -7.64
C ARG A 106 7.12 19.72 -7.85
N PRO A 107 7.63 18.49 -8.03
CA PRO A 107 9.04 18.32 -8.39
C PRO A 107 9.34 19.05 -9.71
N GLY A 108 10.42 19.83 -9.72
CA GLY A 108 10.92 20.54 -10.89
C GLY A 108 11.85 19.64 -11.68
N GLY A 109 11.37 19.06 -12.78
CA GLY A 109 12.19 18.23 -13.65
C GLY A 109 11.37 17.56 -14.73
N ASP A 110 11.92 17.53 -15.95
CA ASP A 110 11.32 16.81 -17.06
C ASP A 110 11.16 15.33 -16.74
N ALA A 111 10.01 14.79 -17.13
CA ALA A 111 9.57 13.41 -16.89
C ALA A 111 10.38 12.40 -17.73
N GLU A 112 11.70 12.34 -17.52
CA GLU A 112 12.52 11.31 -18.14
C GLU A 112 12.39 10.00 -17.35
N THR A 113 12.11 8.94 -18.10
CA THR A 113 11.54 7.67 -17.65
C THR A 113 12.59 6.72 -17.05
N ARG A 114 13.54 7.26 -16.28
CA ARG A 114 14.64 6.48 -15.73
C ARG A 114 14.13 5.55 -14.64
N GLY A 115 14.42 4.25 -14.79
CA GLY A 115 14.15 3.23 -13.77
C GLY A 115 12.81 2.48 -13.89
N ARG A 116 11.98 2.68 -14.91
CA ARG A 116 10.70 1.93 -15.07
C ARG A 116 10.87 0.41 -15.11
N TRP A 117 12.04 -0.07 -15.53
CA TRP A 117 12.36 -1.49 -15.56
C TRP A 117 12.45 -2.11 -14.15
N LEU A 118 12.74 -1.30 -13.12
CA LEU A 118 13.03 -1.78 -11.77
C LEU A 118 11.80 -2.41 -11.10
N LYS A 119 10.59 -1.88 -11.30
CA LYS A 119 9.37 -2.50 -10.76
C LYS A 119 9.11 -3.89 -11.35
N TYR A 120 9.48 -4.11 -12.62
CA TYR A 120 9.32 -5.42 -13.26
C TYR A 120 10.43 -6.38 -12.83
N ALA A 121 11.66 -5.90 -12.70
CA ALA A 121 12.76 -6.67 -12.12
C ALA A 121 12.45 -7.11 -10.69
N LEU A 122 11.92 -6.19 -9.86
CA LEU A 122 11.49 -6.49 -8.50
C LEU A 122 10.30 -7.47 -8.50
N LEU A 123 9.32 -7.29 -9.37
CA LEU A 123 8.21 -8.24 -9.50
C LEU A 123 8.71 -9.65 -9.82
N LEU A 124 9.59 -9.81 -10.81
CA LEU A 124 10.17 -11.12 -11.17
C LEU A 124 10.96 -11.73 -10.01
N PHE A 125 11.76 -10.91 -9.31
CA PHE A 125 12.48 -11.33 -8.12
C PHE A 125 11.53 -11.84 -7.02
N LEU A 126 10.44 -11.12 -6.74
CA LEU A 126 9.48 -11.48 -5.70
C LEU A 126 8.67 -12.73 -6.05
N LEU A 127 8.28 -12.89 -7.32
CA LEU A 127 7.56 -14.10 -7.78
C LEU A 127 8.46 -15.34 -7.74
N ALA A 128 9.71 -15.21 -8.18
CA ALA A 128 10.68 -16.29 -8.05
C ALA A 128 10.95 -16.61 -6.58
N GLY A 129 11.21 -15.60 -5.73
CA GLY A 129 11.39 -15.78 -4.30
C GLY A 129 10.22 -16.50 -3.64
N ALA A 130 8.98 -16.08 -3.93
CA ALA A 130 7.77 -16.71 -3.41
C ALA A 130 7.66 -18.19 -3.83
N LEU A 131 7.96 -18.52 -5.09
CA LEU A 131 7.94 -19.91 -5.57
C LEU A 131 8.92 -20.81 -4.81
N PHE A 132 10.07 -20.27 -4.41
CA PHE A 132 11.06 -20.96 -3.59
C PHE A 132 10.88 -20.68 -2.07
N GLY A 133 9.66 -20.35 -1.63
CA GLY A 133 9.30 -20.27 -0.21
C GLY A 133 9.81 -19.04 0.54
N LEU A 134 10.18 -17.97 -0.17
CA LEU A 134 10.63 -16.71 0.39
C LEU A 134 9.70 -15.55 -0.03
N PRO A 135 8.50 -15.45 0.55
CA PRO A 135 7.51 -14.43 0.18
C PRO A 135 7.91 -13.06 0.74
N LEU A 136 8.78 -12.33 0.03
CA LEU A 136 9.21 -10.97 0.42
C LEU A 136 8.23 -9.87 -0.02
N ALA A 137 7.08 -10.24 -0.59
CA ALA A 137 6.12 -9.28 -1.16
C ALA A 137 5.63 -8.28 -0.11
N GLY A 138 5.39 -8.71 1.13
CA GLY A 138 4.95 -7.86 2.23
C GLY A 138 5.92 -6.72 2.61
N TYR A 139 7.18 -6.76 2.20
CA TYR A 139 8.13 -5.65 2.42
C TYR A 139 7.95 -4.52 1.40
N PHE A 140 7.55 -4.85 0.17
CA PHE A 140 7.43 -3.91 -0.95
C PHE A 140 5.98 -3.61 -1.34
N ASP A 141 5.03 -4.29 -0.72
CA ASP A 141 3.61 -4.10 -0.93
C ASP A 141 3.13 -2.74 -0.35
N PRO A 142 2.46 -1.89 -1.15
CA PRO A 142 1.96 -0.60 -0.67
C PRO A 142 1.02 -0.69 0.53
N PHE A 143 0.19 -1.72 0.64
CA PHE A 143 -0.76 -1.86 1.75
C PHE A 143 -0.06 -2.29 3.02
N SER A 144 0.84 -3.26 2.94
CA SER A 144 1.62 -3.78 4.06
C SER A 144 2.55 -2.72 4.65
N ILE A 145 3.21 -1.90 3.80
CA ILE A 145 4.02 -0.76 4.27
C ILE A 145 3.15 0.26 5.01
N LEU A 146 1.99 0.62 4.43
CA LEU A 146 1.10 1.62 5.01
C LEU A 146 0.53 1.14 6.34
N VAL A 147 -0.13 -0.01 6.35
CA VAL A 147 -0.78 -0.56 7.54
C VAL A 147 0.23 -0.84 8.65
N ARG A 148 1.42 -1.37 8.33
CA ARG A 148 2.46 -1.58 9.34
C ARG A 148 2.92 -0.28 9.98
N ALA A 149 3.14 0.77 9.20
CA ALA A 149 3.52 2.07 9.75
C ALA A 149 2.38 2.69 10.58
N LEU A 150 1.12 2.55 10.16
CA LEU A 150 -0.01 3.00 10.96
C LEU A 150 -0.14 2.22 12.28
N ALA A 151 -0.10 0.89 12.21
CA ALA A 151 -0.29 0.00 13.35
C ALA A 151 0.83 0.10 14.39
N LEU A 152 2.09 0.08 13.95
CA LEU A 152 3.23 0.00 14.87
C LEU A 152 3.72 1.37 15.34
N ALA A 153 3.46 2.45 14.59
CA ALA A 153 4.03 3.77 14.89
C ALA A 153 2.96 4.86 15.03
N VAL A 154 2.14 5.10 14.00
CA VAL A 154 1.24 6.27 14.01
C VAL A 154 0.14 6.15 15.05
N HIS A 155 -0.51 5.00 15.14
CA HIS A 155 -1.66 4.78 16.02
C HIS A 155 -1.27 4.78 17.50
N PRO A 156 -0.21 4.07 17.94
CA PRO A 156 0.31 4.20 19.31
C PRO A 156 0.82 5.61 19.65
N ALA A 157 1.49 6.29 18.72
CA ALA A 157 1.97 7.65 18.95
C ALA A 157 0.81 8.65 19.08
N LEU A 158 -0.26 8.48 18.29
CA LEU A 158 -1.47 9.28 18.37
C LEU A 158 -2.18 9.07 19.72
N ASP A 159 -2.27 7.83 20.19
CA ASP A 159 -2.82 7.51 21.51
C ASP A 159 -2.02 8.17 22.63
N HIS A 160 -0.70 8.03 22.62
CA HIS A 160 0.17 8.67 23.60
C HIS A 160 0.05 10.21 23.56
N ALA A 161 0.03 10.81 22.37
CA ALA A 161 -0.09 12.26 22.21
C ALA A 161 -1.45 12.79 22.68
N LEU A 162 -2.55 12.10 22.37
CA LEU A 162 -3.89 12.52 22.80
C LEU A 162 -4.08 12.32 24.30
N THR A 163 -3.69 11.17 24.85
CA THR A 163 -3.81 10.91 26.29
C THR A 163 -2.99 11.89 27.12
N THR A 164 -1.76 12.22 26.70
CA THR A 164 -0.93 13.24 27.36
C THR A 164 -1.55 14.64 27.25
N LEU A 165 -2.05 15.02 26.08
CA LEU A 165 -2.75 16.30 25.88
C LEU A 165 -3.99 16.42 26.78
N PHE A 166 -4.87 15.42 26.78
CA PHE A 166 -6.10 15.46 27.57
C PHE A 166 -5.84 15.39 29.07
N THR A 167 -4.84 14.62 29.50
CA THR A 167 -4.41 14.60 30.92
C THR A 167 -3.86 15.96 31.34
N TRP A 168 -3.07 16.60 30.48
CA TRP A 168 -2.57 17.95 30.74
C TRP A 168 -3.71 18.96 30.84
N THR A 169 -4.69 18.92 29.94
CA THR A 169 -5.87 19.79 30.02
C THR A 169 -6.66 19.55 31.30
N TYR A 170 -6.87 18.29 31.68
CA TYR A 170 -7.59 17.96 32.91
C TYR A 170 -6.92 18.53 34.17
N GLN A 171 -5.58 18.52 34.21
CA GLN A 171 -4.81 18.98 35.37
C GLN A 171 -4.60 20.50 35.42
N HIS A 172 -4.46 21.17 34.28
CA HIS A 172 -4.00 22.58 34.23
C HIS A 172 -5.02 23.55 33.60
N ALA A 173 -6.02 23.05 32.88
CA ALA A 173 -6.99 23.92 32.22
C ALA A 173 -8.15 24.31 33.17
N PRO A 174 -8.72 25.51 33.00
CA PRO A 174 -9.91 25.91 33.75
C PRO A 174 -11.11 25.01 33.45
N THR A 175 -12.02 24.88 34.42
CA THR A 175 -13.13 23.91 34.41
C THR A 175 -14.02 23.96 33.18
N TRP A 176 -14.23 25.15 32.60
CA TRP A 176 -15.01 25.32 31.37
C TRP A 176 -14.37 24.61 30.16
N VAL A 177 -13.04 24.52 30.09
CA VAL A 177 -12.34 23.80 29.01
C VAL A 177 -12.59 22.30 29.15
N ASN A 178 -12.53 21.78 30.38
CA ASN A 178 -12.73 20.36 30.66
C ASN A 178 -14.13 19.88 30.28
N GLN A 179 -15.15 20.73 30.45
CA GLN A 179 -16.52 20.44 30.00
C GLN A 179 -16.62 20.20 28.49
N PHE A 180 -15.74 20.81 27.68
CA PHE A 180 -15.69 20.58 26.23
C PHE A 180 -14.73 19.46 25.84
N THR A 181 -13.59 19.31 26.52
CA THR A 181 -12.56 18.34 26.12
C THR A 181 -12.91 16.92 26.53
N GLU A 182 -13.58 16.71 27.66
CA GLU A 182 -13.96 15.39 28.17
C GLU A 182 -14.92 14.61 27.26
N PRO A 183 -16.03 15.19 26.73
CA PRO A 183 -16.89 14.48 25.78
C PRO A 183 -16.18 14.19 24.45
N VAL A 184 -15.27 15.08 24.02
CA VAL A 184 -14.44 14.86 22.83
C VAL A 184 -13.48 13.69 23.06
N TYR A 185 -12.83 13.62 24.22
CA TYR A 185 -11.97 12.51 24.59
C TYR A 185 -12.75 11.19 24.68
N ALA A 186 -13.93 11.20 25.29
CA ALA A 186 -14.79 10.01 25.38
C ALA A 186 -15.20 9.51 23.98
N LEU A 187 -15.55 10.41 23.06
CA LEU A 187 -15.88 10.05 21.68
C LEU A 187 -14.67 9.46 20.94
N LEU A 188 -13.50 10.09 21.08
CA LEU A 188 -12.23 9.60 20.49
C LEU A 188 -11.84 8.25 21.06
N ARG A 189 -12.04 8.03 22.38
CA ARG A 189 -11.77 6.76 23.04
C ARG A 189 -12.72 5.65 22.64
N ALA A 190 -13.98 5.98 22.38
CA ALA A 190 -14.97 5.01 21.91
C ALA A 190 -14.77 4.61 20.43
N HIS A 191 -14.25 5.50 19.58
CA HIS A 191 -14.28 5.28 18.12
C HIS A 191 -12.91 5.23 17.42
N VAL A 192 -11.83 5.74 18.02
CA VAL A 192 -10.56 5.98 17.30
C VAL A 192 -9.34 5.46 18.05
N LEU A 193 -9.26 5.70 19.36
CA LEU A 193 -8.13 5.33 20.19
C LEU A 193 -8.17 3.84 20.58
N PRO A 194 -7.00 3.22 20.77
CA PRO A 194 -6.93 1.85 21.28
C PRO A 194 -7.48 1.77 22.71
N PHE A 195 -8.01 0.60 23.08
CA PHE A 195 -8.46 0.35 24.44
C PHE A 195 -7.34 0.49 25.49
N ALA A 196 -6.12 0.05 25.12
CA ALA A 196 -4.92 0.09 25.94
C ALA A 196 -3.75 0.72 25.18
N ALA A 197 -2.88 1.41 25.91
CA ALA A 197 -1.65 1.99 25.35
C ALA A 197 -0.70 0.87 24.90
N LYS A 198 -0.27 0.92 23.65
CA LYS A 198 0.61 -0.07 23.02
C LYS A 198 1.95 0.57 22.69
N VAL A 199 3.03 -0.21 22.72
CA VAL A 199 4.38 0.23 22.34
C VAL A 199 5.07 -0.91 21.63
N TYR A 200 5.71 -0.63 20.50
CA TYR A 200 6.39 -1.62 19.68
C TYR A 200 7.85 -1.23 19.43
N ALA A 201 8.77 -2.19 19.56
CA ALA A 201 10.20 -1.97 19.35
C ALA A 201 10.57 -1.56 17.90
N LEU A 202 9.84 -2.08 16.91
CA LEU A 202 10.06 -1.84 15.47
C LEU A 202 9.14 -0.74 14.89
N SER A 203 8.64 0.15 15.74
CA SER A 203 7.84 1.33 15.36
C SER A 203 8.64 2.30 14.48
N VAL A 204 9.85 2.69 14.90
CA VAL A 204 10.70 3.66 14.19
C VAL A 204 11.08 3.17 12.78
N PRO A 205 11.60 1.94 12.57
CA PRO A 205 11.92 1.48 11.22
C PRO A 205 10.70 1.44 10.28
N SER A 206 9.54 1.07 10.80
CA SER A 206 8.29 1.05 10.03
C SER A 206 7.86 2.45 9.60
N LEU A 207 7.96 3.43 10.50
CA LEU A 207 7.67 4.83 10.20
C LEU A 207 8.67 5.42 9.21
N VAL A 208 9.97 5.17 9.41
CA VAL A 208 11.04 5.62 8.50
C VAL A 208 10.81 5.07 7.10
N LEU A 209 10.43 3.80 6.94
CA LEU A 209 10.13 3.23 5.62
C LEU A 209 8.97 3.96 4.94
N LEU A 210 7.87 4.24 5.64
CA LEU A 210 6.75 5.00 5.09
C LEU A 210 7.18 6.43 4.71
N LEU A 211 7.93 7.11 5.58
CA LEU A 211 8.44 8.46 5.34
C LEU A 211 9.40 8.51 4.15
N VAL A 212 10.23 7.49 3.94
CA VAL A 212 11.08 7.36 2.75
C VAL A 212 10.21 7.20 1.50
N VAL A 213 9.20 6.33 1.52
CA VAL A 213 8.27 6.15 0.39
C VAL A 213 7.55 7.46 0.04
N LEU A 214 7.10 8.22 1.04
CA LEU A 214 6.49 9.54 0.84
C LEU A 214 7.52 10.59 0.41
N GLY A 215 8.72 10.56 0.97
CA GLY A 215 9.83 11.48 0.65
C GLY A 215 10.35 11.32 -0.77
N LEU A 216 10.31 10.11 -1.33
CA LEU A 216 10.63 9.85 -2.74
C LEU A 216 9.72 10.61 -3.72
N SER A 217 8.54 11.06 -3.27
CA SER A 217 7.67 11.94 -4.07
C SER A 217 8.29 13.32 -4.36
N ARG A 218 9.31 13.74 -3.58
CA ARG A 218 10.09 14.97 -3.83
C ARG A 218 10.96 14.87 -5.07
N VAL A 219 11.44 13.67 -5.40
CA VAL A 219 12.30 13.47 -6.56
C VAL A 219 11.43 13.48 -7.82
N GLN A 220 10.38 12.65 -7.85
CA GLN A 220 9.41 12.60 -8.95
C GLN A 220 8.02 12.26 -8.43
N SER A 221 6.99 12.79 -9.12
CA SER A 221 5.60 12.51 -8.78
C SER A 221 5.35 11.00 -8.82
N ARG A 222 4.78 10.45 -7.73
CA ARG A 222 4.47 9.02 -7.59
C ARG A 222 5.66 8.08 -7.90
N TYR A 223 6.88 8.47 -7.49
CA TYR A 223 8.10 7.69 -7.74
C TYR A 223 7.99 6.22 -7.31
N PHE A 224 7.46 5.96 -6.10
CA PHE A 224 7.26 4.59 -5.61
C PHE A 224 6.36 3.77 -6.55
N CYS A 225 5.16 4.26 -6.89
CA CYS A 225 4.21 3.56 -7.78
C CYS A 225 4.73 3.36 -9.21
N ARG A 226 5.67 4.21 -9.65
CA ARG A 226 6.22 4.19 -11.01
C ARG A 226 7.47 3.30 -11.15
N THR A 227 8.32 3.28 -10.13
CA THR A 227 9.67 2.72 -10.22
C THR A 227 9.87 1.51 -9.31
N LEU A 228 9.25 1.48 -8.13
CA LEU A 228 9.53 0.48 -7.09
C LEU A 228 8.36 -0.46 -6.80
N CYS A 229 7.12 -0.04 -6.99
CA CYS A 229 5.95 -0.79 -6.55
C CYS A 229 5.72 -2.03 -7.45
N PRO A 230 5.92 -3.27 -6.94
CA PRO A 230 5.75 -4.49 -7.72
C PRO A 230 4.28 -4.73 -8.07
N LEU A 231 3.35 -4.34 -7.20
CA LEU A 231 1.90 -4.36 -7.48
C LEU A 231 1.59 -3.49 -8.72
N GLY A 232 2.16 -2.28 -8.79
CA GLY A 232 2.02 -1.42 -9.96
C GLY A 232 2.62 -2.01 -11.23
N GLY A 233 3.68 -2.84 -11.11
CA GLY A 233 4.23 -3.62 -12.22
C GLY A 233 3.30 -4.73 -12.69
N LEU A 234 2.71 -5.47 -11.75
CA LEU A 234 1.75 -6.54 -12.03
C LEU A 234 0.50 -5.99 -12.74
N LEU A 235 -0.05 -4.89 -12.22
CA LEU A 235 -1.19 -4.21 -12.86
C LEU A 235 -0.82 -3.59 -14.21
N ALA A 236 0.43 -3.16 -14.41
CA ALA A 236 0.92 -2.68 -15.72
C ALA A 236 0.98 -3.79 -16.77
N LEU A 237 1.27 -5.04 -16.37
CA LEU A 237 1.21 -6.19 -17.28
C LEU A 237 -0.23 -6.51 -17.71
N GLY A 238 -1.19 -6.43 -16.79
CA GLY A 238 -2.62 -6.63 -17.11
C GLY A 238 -3.24 -5.49 -17.92
N SER A 239 -2.76 -4.26 -17.76
CA SER A 239 -3.31 -3.06 -18.40
C SER A 239 -2.64 -2.67 -19.73
N ARG A 240 -1.97 -3.61 -20.41
CA ARG A 240 -1.33 -3.32 -21.72
C ARG A 240 -2.34 -3.08 -22.84
N ARG A 241 -3.53 -3.67 -22.72
CA ARG A 241 -4.67 -3.53 -23.64
C ARG A 241 -5.98 -3.44 -22.86
N PRO A 242 -6.19 -2.38 -22.06
CA PRO A 242 -7.40 -2.27 -21.26
C PRO A 242 -8.58 -1.89 -22.16
N LEU A 243 -9.78 -2.40 -21.85
CA LEU A 243 -11.01 -2.19 -22.64
C LEU A 243 -11.30 -0.70 -22.89
N VAL A 244 -11.18 0.11 -21.85
CA VAL A 244 -11.37 1.56 -21.84
C VAL A 244 -10.03 2.22 -21.54
N ARG A 245 -9.61 3.15 -22.39
CA ARG A 245 -8.39 3.94 -22.16
C ARG A 245 -8.54 5.38 -22.60
N LEU A 246 -7.58 6.18 -22.16
CA LEU A 246 -7.42 7.56 -22.60
C LEU A 246 -6.57 7.60 -23.87
N VAL A 247 -7.10 8.23 -24.91
CA VAL A 247 -6.39 8.50 -26.16
C VAL A 247 -6.31 10.01 -26.34
N GLY A 248 -5.19 10.49 -26.83
CA GLY A 248 -4.98 11.91 -27.08
C GLY A 248 -3.73 12.14 -27.90
N GLY A 249 -3.59 13.36 -28.41
CA GLY A 249 -2.49 13.72 -29.31
C GLY A 249 -2.78 13.29 -30.74
N ASP A 250 -3.66 14.04 -31.39
CA ASP A 250 -3.85 13.97 -32.84
C ASP A 250 -2.85 14.89 -33.55
N ASP A 251 -2.72 14.78 -34.88
CA ASP A 251 -1.86 15.63 -35.71
C ASP A 251 -2.24 17.13 -35.56
N ASP A 252 -3.52 17.41 -35.30
CA ASP A 252 -4.07 18.74 -35.00
C ASP A 252 -3.58 19.37 -33.69
N CYS A 253 -2.94 18.60 -32.79
CA CYS A 253 -2.55 19.09 -31.46
C CYS A 253 -1.32 20.03 -31.48
N GLY A 254 -0.70 20.22 -32.65
CA GLY A 254 0.37 21.21 -32.88
C GLY A 254 1.67 20.88 -32.13
N THR A 255 2.21 21.81 -31.33
CA THR A 255 3.43 21.62 -30.51
C THR A 255 3.19 21.64 -29.00
N CYS A 256 1.92 21.66 -28.55
CA CYS A 256 1.60 21.73 -27.12
C CYS A 256 2.01 20.43 -26.40
N ARG A 257 2.76 20.57 -25.30
CA ARG A 257 3.21 19.45 -24.45
C ARG A 257 2.72 19.57 -23.00
N LEU A 258 1.69 20.37 -22.78
CA LEU A 258 1.13 20.62 -21.45
C LEU A 258 0.63 19.33 -20.78
N CYS A 259 0.06 18.40 -21.54
CA CYS A 259 -0.37 17.10 -21.00
C CYS A 259 0.82 16.30 -20.42
N ARG A 260 1.99 16.34 -21.07
CA ARG A 260 3.21 15.67 -20.61
C ARG A 260 3.77 16.30 -19.33
N THR A 261 3.82 17.63 -19.26
CA THR A 261 4.35 18.34 -18.07
C THR A 261 3.45 18.17 -16.84
N ILE A 262 2.15 18.01 -17.03
CA ILE A 262 1.19 17.81 -15.93
C ILE A 262 1.09 16.33 -15.51
N CYS A 263 1.46 15.38 -16.38
CA CYS A 263 1.31 13.94 -16.14
C CYS A 263 2.09 13.48 -14.90
N ARG A 264 1.36 12.96 -13.89
CA ARG A 264 1.96 12.54 -12.62
C ARG A 264 2.83 11.30 -12.74
N THR A 265 2.51 10.37 -13.63
CA THR A 265 3.23 9.10 -13.80
C THR A 265 4.21 9.13 -14.97
N GLY A 266 4.24 10.23 -15.73
CA GLY A 266 5.00 10.33 -16.97
C GLY A 266 4.51 9.41 -18.09
N ALA A 267 3.25 8.95 -18.04
CA ALA A 267 2.68 8.02 -19.03
C ALA A 267 2.56 8.60 -20.45
N ILE A 268 2.81 9.89 -20.65
CA ILE A 268 2.67 10.58 -21.94
C ILE A 268 4.04 10.83 -22.54
N ASP A 269 4.26 10.35 -23.77
CA ASP A 269 5.52 10.51 -24.50
C ASP A 269 5.68 11.90 -25.17
N LEU A 270 6.78 12.13 -25.88
CA LEU A 270 7.02 13.38 -26.64
C LEU A 270 5.99 13.59 -27.76
N ASN A 271 5.45 12.50 -28.30
CA ASN A 271 4.46 12.50 -29.37
C ASN A 271 3.02 12.64 -28.83
N ARG A 272 2.86 12.78 -27.51
CA ARG A 272 1.59 12.86 -26.77
C ARG A 272 0.78 11.57 -26.75
N ARG A 273 1.38 10.44 -27.14
CA ARG A 273 0.78 9.12 -26.98
C ARG A 273 0.78 8.75 -25.50
N ILE A 274 -0.37 8.27 -25.05
CA ILE A 274 -0.58 7.87 -23.66
C ILE A 274 -0.34 6.37 -23.55
N ASP A 275 0.64 5.97 -22.76
CA ASP A 275 0.90 4.58 -22.43
C ASP A 275 -0.14 4.06 -21.41
N PRO A 276 -1.03 3.13 -21.80
CA PRO A 276 -2.07 2.63 -20.91
C PRO A 276 -1.48 1.82 -19.74
N ALA A 277 -0.29 1.24 -19.89
CA ALA A 277 0.37 0.46 -18.83
C ALA A 277 0.96 1.35 -17.71
N GLU A 278 1.14 2.65 -17.95
CA GLU A 278 1.60 3.62 -16.93
C GLU A 278 0.53 4.64 -16.52
N CYS A 279 -0.55 4.76 -17.28
CA CYS A 279 -1.63 5.69 -16.99
C CYS A 279 -2.47 5.20 -15.80
N VAL A 280 -2.54 6.00 -14.74
CA VAL A 280 -3.37 5.73 -13.54
C VAL A 280 -4.73 6.44 -13.58
N LEU A 281 -5.14 6.93 -14.75
CA LEU A 281 -6.39 7.69 -14.95
C LEU A 281 -6.59 8.81 -13.92
N CYS A 282 -5.57 9.66 -13.75
CA CYS A 282 -5.67 10.83 -12.86
C CYS A 282 -6.52 11.97 -13.45
N LEU A 283 -6.76 11.95 -14.76
CA LEU A 283 -7.57 12.91 -15.54
C LEU A 283 -7.10 14.37 -15.51
N ASP A 284 -5.96 14.68 -14.88
CA ASP A 284 -5.39 16.03 -14.86
C ASP A 284 -5.07 16.56 -16.27
N CYS A 285 -4.72 15.68 -17.21
CA CYS A 285 -4.44 16.05 -18.60
C CYS A 285 -5.72 16.37 -19.40
N VAL A 286 -6.84 15.73 -19.08
CA VAL A 286 -8.15 15.99 -19.70
C VAL A 286 -8.65 17.36 -19.27
N ASP A 287 -8.68 17.60 -17.96
CA ASP A 287 -9.18 18.83 -17.34
C ASP A 287 -8.41 20.10 -17.77
N LYS A 288 -7.10 19.96 -18.00
CA LYS A 288 -6.21 21.09 -18.34
C LYS A 288 -5.86 21.17 -19.83
N CYS A 289 -6.49 20.36 -20.68
CA CYS A 289 -6.23 20.41 -22.12
C CYS A 289 -6.89 21.67 -22.73
N PRO A 290 -6.13 22.63 -23.29
CA PRO A 290 -6.73 23.83 -23.89
C PRO A 290 -7.46 23.55 -25.22
N ARG A 291 -7.22 22.38 -25.84
CA ARG A 291 -7.78 22.00 -27.14
C ARG A 291 -8.80 20.87 -27.05
N ASP A 292 -9.07 20.36 -25.84
CA ASP A 292 -10.02 19.27 -25.57
C ASP A 292 -9.86 18.02 -26.48
N ARG A 293 -8.60 17.68 -26.83
CA ARG A 293 -8.28 16.57 -27.75
C ARG A 293 -8.06 15.21 -27.06
N ILE A 294 -8.30 15.13 -25.75
CA ILE A 294 -8.04 13.92 -24.96
C ILE A 294 -9.38 13.32 -24.56
N HIS A 295 -9.67 12.11 -25.04
CA HIS A 295 -10.96 11.45 -24.84
C HIS A 295 -10.79 9.96 -24.50
N PHE A 296 -11.86 9.33 -24.03
CA PHE A 296 -11.89 7.89 -23.79
C PHE A 296 -12.18 7.14 -25.09
N ALA A 297 -11.44 6.05 -25.34
CA ALA A 297 -11.64 5.18 -26.49
C ALA A 297 -11.65 3.70 -26.05
N MET A 298 -12.43 2.90 -26.77
CA MET A 298 -12.51 1.45 -26.60
C MET A 298 -11.45 0.70 -27.45
N VAL A 299 -11.09 -0.52 -27.04
CA VAL A 299 -9.97 -1.36 -27.55
C VAL A 299 -9.82 -1.49 -29.08
N GLY A 300 -10.83 -1.19 -29.87
CA GLY A 300 -10.76 -1.27 -31.34
C GLY A 300 -9.91 -0.21 -32.04
N ALA A 301 -9.69 0.97 -31.44
CA ALA A 301 -9.25 2.15 -32.22
C ALA A 301 -7.79 2.59 -32.06
N ALA A 302 -6.96 1.96 -31.22
CA ALA A 302 -5.63 2.54 -30.90
C ALA A 302 -4.49 1.52 -30.67
N PRO A 303 -3.22 1.95 -30.83
CA PRO A 303 -2.07 1.07 -30.72
C PRO A 303 -1.85 0.55 -29.29
N ALA A 304 -1.37 -0.68 -29.14
CA ALA A 304 -1.05 -1.27 -27.83
C ALA A 304 0.05 -0.49 -27.08
N ALA A 305 0.16 -0.72 -25.76
CA ALA A 305 1.27 -0.19 -24.98
C ALA A 305 2.63 -0.53 -25.62
N PRO A 306 3.62 0.39 -25.56
CA PRO A 306 4.96 0.11 -26.05
C PRO A 306 5.54 -1.18 -25.44
N PRO A 307 6.47 -1.86 -26.14
CA PRO A 307 7.12 -3.05 -25.62
C PRO A 307 7.87 -2.73 -24.32
N ILE A 308 7.80 -3.65 -23.37
CA ILE A 308 8.56 -3.55 -22.13
C ILE A 308 10.01 -3.87 -22.47
N ASN A 309 10.85 -2.85 -22.50
CA ASN A 309 12.29 -3.00 -22.75
C ASN A 309 12.98 -3.50 -21.47
N LEU A 310 12.88 -4.80 -21.21
CA LEU A 310 13.70 -5.52 -20.24
C LEU A 310 14.80 -6.27 -20.99
N GLY A 311 16.06 -5.95 -20.70
CA GLY A 311 17.17 -6.70 -21.26
C GLY A 311 17.12 -8.15 -20.78
N ARG A 312 17.40 -9.13 -21.65
CA ARG A 312 17.45 -10.56 -21.29
C ARG A 312 18.28 -10.82 -20.03
N ARG A 313 19.39 -10.10 -19.87
CA ARG A 313 20.25 -10.14 -18.67
C ARG A 313 19.51 -9.75 -17.40
N THR A 314 18.67 -8.71 -17.44
CA THR A 314 17.89 -8.26 -16.27
C THR A 314 16.83 -9.27 -15.87
N VAL A 315 16.15 -9.89 -16.84
CA VAL A 315 15.13 -10.93 -16.57
C VAL A 315 15.79 -12.14 -15.92
N LEU A 316 16.87 -12.66 -16.52
CA LEU A 316 17.59 -13.81 -15.99
C LEU A 316 18.19 -13.50 -14.61
N ALA A 317 18.78 -12.31 -14.44
CA ALA A 317 19.35 -11.90 -13.15
C ALA A 317 18.28 -11.78 -12.06
N SER A 318 17.12 -11.18 -12.34
CA SER A 318 16.04 -11.06 -11.36
C SER A 318 15.44 -12.41 -10.96
N LEU A 319 15.22 -13.31 -11.93
CA LEU A 319 14.73 -14.66 -11.67
C LEU A 319 15.75 -15.48 -10.89
N ALA A 320 17.02 -15.48 -11.31
CA ALA A 320 18.09 -16.19 -10.62
C ALA A 320 18.31 -15.64 -9.21
N ALA A 321 18.31 -14.32 -9.04
CA ALA A 321 18.42 -13.69 -7.72
C ALA A 321 17.26 -14.08 -6.82
N GLY A 322 16.01 -14.12 -7.32
CA GLY A 322 14.86 -14.54 -6.52
C GLY A 322 14.89 -16.02 -6.17
N ALA A 323 15.31 -16.88 -7.11
CA ALA A 323 15.40 -18.32 -6.89
C ALA A 323 16.55 -18.73 -5.96
N LEU A 324 17.67 -18.02 -6.01
CA LEU A 324 18.85 -18.28 -5.19
C LEU A 324 18.85 -17.48 -3.88
N ALA A 325 17.97 -16.49 -3.71
CA ALA A 325 17.85 -15.71 -2.48
C ALA A 325 17.66 -16.57 -1.23
N PRO A 326 16.87 -17.68 -1.22
CA PRO A 326 16.76 -18.55 -0.06
C PRO A 326 18.06 -19.26 0.34
N LEU A 327 19.03 -19.38 -0.57
CA LEU A 327 20.35 -19.98 -0.33
C LEU A 327 21.37 -18.95 0.19
N ALA A 328 21.24 -17.69 -0.23
CA ALA A 328 22.19 -16.62 0.08
C ALA A 328 21.78 -15.79 1.31
N LEU A 329 20.49 -15.53 1.46
CA LEU A 329 19.94 -15.08 2.73
C LEU A 329 19.96 -16.29 3.66
N PRO A 330 20.23 -16.13 4.97
CA PRO A 330 20.12 -17.20 5.97
C PRO A 330 18.65 -17.63 6.20
N ALA A 331 17.90 -17.78 5.12
CA ALA A 331 16.46 -17.96 5.01
C ALA A 331 16.04 -19.43 5.07
N ARG A 332 16.98 -20.35 5.31
CA ARG A 332 16.69 -21.77 5.52
C ARG A 332 17.69 -22.41 6.47
N PRO A 333 17.66 -22.15 7.78
CA PRO A 333 18.27 -23.06 8.72
C PRO A 333 17.29 -24.23 8.87
N HIS A 334 17.44 -25.26 8.04
CA HIS A 334 16.68 -26.50 8.20
C HIS A 334 16.99 -27.23 9.54
N THR A 335 17.88 -26.69 10.38
CA THR A 335 18.50 -27.39 11.52
C THR A 335 19.12 -26.48 12.60
N ARG A 336 18.75 -25.20 12.76
CA ARG A 336 19.12 -24.46 13.99
C ARG A 336 17.96 -24.49 14.97
N GLN A 337 18.28 -24.91 16.19
CA GLN A 337 17.40 -25.08 17.33
C GLN A 337 16.34 -23.96 17.38
N PRO A 338 15.06 -24.29 17.65
CA PRO A 338 14.06 -23.26 17.88
C PRO A 338 14.63 -22.30 18.91
N GLU A 339 14.85 -21.04 18.50
CA GLU A 339 15.24 -19.98 19.42
C GLU A 339 14.25 -20.07 20.59
N PRO A 340 14.70 -20.34 21.82
CA PRO A 340 13.81 -20.68 22.92
C PRO A 340 12.81 -19.55 23.24
N ASN A 341 13.05 -18.36 22.71
CA ASN A 341 12.23 -17.16 22.88
C ASN A 341 11.30 -16.86 21.68
N LEU A 342 11.39 -17.61 20.56
CA LEU A 342 10.54 -17.39 19.39
C LEU A 342 9.22 -18.16 19.52
N ILE A 343 8.29 -17.60 20.28
CA ILE A 343 6.95 -18.15 20.48
C ILE A 343 5.98 -17.45 19.51
N ARG A 344 5.26 -18.21 18.68
CA ARG A 344 4.25 -17.67 17.75
C ARG A 344 2.90 -17.48 18.46
N PRO A 345 2.05 -16.54 17.98
CA PRO A 345 0.69 -16.39 18.50
C PRO A 345 -0.12 -17.69 18.41
N PRO A 346 -1.14 -17.87 19.28
CA PRO A 346 -2.07 -18.99 19.15
C PRO A 346 -2.74 -18.97 17.77
N GLY A 347 -2.98 -20.16 17.21
CA GLY A 347 -3.53 -20.30 15.85
C GLY A 347 -2.54 -20.05 14.71
N ALA A 348 -1.27 -19.72 15.01
CA ALA A 348 -0.23 -19.70 13.98
C ALA A 348 0.03 -21.11 13.43
N LEU A 349 0.29 -21.18 12.13
CA LEU A 349 0.74 -22.40 11.46
C LEU A 349 2.16 -22.77 11.90
N ALA A 350 2.64 -23.94 11.45
CA ALA A 350 4.05 -24.29 11.56
C ALA A 350 4.93 -23.21 10.93
N GLU A 351 6.11 -22.96 11.49
CA GLU A 351 6.96 -21.80 11.16
C GLU A 351 7.14 -21.59 9.65
N VAL A 352 7.39 -22.66 8.90
CA VAL A 352 7.57 -22.61 7.43
C VAL A 352 6.31 -22.12 6.72
N ASP A 353 5.16 -22.70 7.06
CA ASP A 353 3.88 -22.33 6.44
C ASP A 353 3.42 -20.93 6.87
N PHE A 354 3.70 -20.58 8.13
CA PHE A 354 3.42 -19.27 8.69
C PHE A 354 4.21 -18.17 7.97
N LEU A 355 5.53 -18.34 7.81
CA LEU A 355 6.37 -17.41 7.06
C LEU A 355 5.98 -17.35 5.58
N GLY A 356 5.49 -18.48 5.03
CA GLY A 356 4.92 -18.61 3.69
C GLY A 356 3.68 -17.75 3.44
N GLN A 357 2.87 -17.52 4.47
CA GLN A 357 1.56 -16.83 4.36
C GLN A 357 1.56 -15.41 4.97
N CYS A 358 2.49 -15.09 5.87
CA CYS A 358 2.52 -13.81 6.56
C CYS A 358 2.89 -12.64 5.63
N VAL A 359 1.96 -11.70 5.45
CA VAL A 359 2.19 -10.46 4.67
C VAL A 359 2.86 -9.35 5.48
N ARG A 360 3.16 -9.56 6.77
CA ARG A 360 3.92 -8.62 7.63
C ARG A 360 3.27 -7.22 7.75
N CYS A 361 1.94 -7.18 7.77
CA CYS A 361 1.15 -5.95 7.91
C CYS A 361 1.07 -5.44 9.36
N GLY A 362 1.23 -6.32 10.35
CA GLY A 362 1.20 -5.97 11.76
C GLY A 362 -0.18 -5.84 12.41
N GLU A 363 -1.26 -6.15 11.70
CA GLU A 363 -2.63 -6.10 12.25
C GLU A 363 -2.82 -7.06 13.43
N CYS A 364 -2.23 -8.25 13.39
CA CYS A 364 -2.27 -9.17 14.53
C CYS A 364 -1.61 -8.60 15.80
N MET A 365 -0.52 -7.83 15.65
CA MET A 365 0.12 -7.15 16.78
C MET A 365 -0.73 -6.00 17.29
N LYS A 366 -1.44 -5.30 16.39
CA LYS A 366 -2.37 -4.22 16.73
C LYS A 366 -3.56 -4.73 17.53
N VAL A 367 -4.20 -5.83 17.13
CA VAL A 367 -5.39 -6.39 17.79
C VAL A 367 -5.07 -6.87 19.21
N CYS A 368 -3.81 -7.22 19.50
CA CYS A 368 -3.40 -7.77 20.79
C CYS A 368 -3.70 -6.83 21.97
N ILE A 369 -4.67 -7.20 22.80
CA ILE A 369 -5.16 -6.42 23.95
C ILE A 369 -4.06 -6.24 24.99
N GLY A 370 -3.44 -7.34 25.40
CA GLY A 370 -2.38 -7.34 26.41
C GLY A 370 -1.02 -6.85 25.89
N ASN A 371 -0.91 -6.41 24.63
CA ASN A 371 0.35 -6.01 23.99
C ASN A 371 1.48 -7.07 24.16
N ALA A 372 1.11 -8.35 24.10
CA ALA A 372 2.05 -9.48 24.17
C ALA A 372 2.69 -9.78 22.80
N LEU A 373 2.06 -9.38 21.70
CA LEU A 373 2.55 -9.63 20.34
C LEU A 373 3.43 -8.48 19.84
N HIS A 374 4.69 -8.79 19.58
CA HIS A 374 5.70 -7.86 19.09
C HIS A 374 6.34 -8.39 17.81
N ALA A 375 6.99 -7.51 17.05
CA ALA A 375 7.73 -7.95 15.88
C ALA A 375 8.97 -8.74 16.31
N SER A 376 9.26 -9.85 15.62
CA SER A 376 10.37 -10.76 15.94
C SER A 376 11.76 -10.19 15.68
N GLY A 377 11.87 -9.03 15.03
CA GLY A 377 13.17 -8.47 14.67
C GLY A 377 13.94 -9.44 13.77
N PHE A 378 15.15 -9.80 14.19
CA PHE A 378 16.02 -10.74 13.48
C PHE A 378 16.01 -12.17 14.05
N GLU A 379 15.19 -12.45 15.06
CA GLU A 379 15.16 -13.78 15.73
C GLU A 379 14.60 -14.88 14.82
N ALA A 380 13.64 -14.55 13.96
CA ALA A 380 13.12 -15.45 12.92
C ALA A 380 13.86 -15.28 11.58
N GLY A 381 15.12 -14.85 11.63
CA GLY A 381 15.91 -14.50 10.44
C GLY A 381 15.42 -13.25 9.72
N LEU A 382 16.01 -12.99 8.54
CA LEU A 382 15.61 -11.85 7.68
C LEU A 382 14.20 -12.02 7.09
N GLU A 383 13.76 -13.26 6.90
CA GLU A 383 12.42 -13.55 6.40
C GLU A 383 11.33 -13.26 7.42
N GLY A 384 11.63 -13.48 8.71
CA GLY A 384 10.73 -13.21 9.82
C GLY A 384 10.68 -11.76 10.26
N LEU A 385 11.45 -10.84 9.67
CA LEU A 385 11.40 -9.43 10.09
C LEU A 385 9.96 -8.87 9.96
N PHE A 386 9.48 -8.21 11.03
CA PHE A 386 8.09 -7.75 11.20
C PHE A 386 7.00 -8.83 11.34
N THR A 387 7.37 -10.10 11.51
CA THR A 387 6.40 -11.15 11.88
C THR A 387 6.11 -11.13 13.39
N PRO A 388 4.90 -11.47 13.83
CA PRO A 388 4.53 -11.45 15.24
C PRO A 388 5.23 -12.58 16.02
N ARG A 389 5.77 -12.24 17.19
CA ARG A 389 6.18 -13.16 18.25
C ARG A 389 5.53 -12.75 19.56
N MET A 390 5.31 -13.71 20.44
CA MET A 390 4.77 -13.48 21.77
C MET A 390 5.91 -13.23 22.75
N ILE A 391 5.81 -12.16 23.53
CA ILE A 391 6.73 -11.82 24.61
C ILE A 391 5.93 -11.70 25.91
N GLY A 392 5.80 -12.81 26.63
CA GLY A 392 5.04 -12.90 27.88
C GLY A 392 5.54 -11.99 29.02
N ARG A 393 6.73 -11.40 28.88
CA ARG A 393 7.29 -10.42 29.84
C ARG A 393 6.80 -8.99 29.62
N ILE A 394 6.35 -8.66 28.41
CA ILE A 394 5.85 -7.31 28.08
C ILE A 394 4.33 -7.25 28.25
N GLY A 395 3.66 -8.36 27.93
CA GLY A 395 2.21 -8.46 27.96
C GLY A 395 1.76 -9.89 28.21
N TYR A 396 0.46 -10.07 28.42
CA TYR A 396 -0.15 -11.38 28.65
C TYR A 396 -1.19 -11.70 27.56
N CYS A 397 -1.50 -12.99 27.41
CA CYS A 397 -2.65 -13.43 26.61
C CYS A 397 -3.88 -13.47 27.51
N GLU A 398 -4.95 -12.81 27.09
CA GLU A 398 -6.23 -12.84 27.77
C GLU A 398 -7.01 -14.10 27.35
N TYR A 399 -7.82 -14.65 28.27
CA TYR A 399 -8.55 -15.90 28.01
C TYR A 399 -9.52 -15.78 26.83
N ASN A 400 -10.08 -14.59 26.62
CA ASN A 400 -11.03 -14.28 25.55
C ASN A 400 -10.37 -13.91 24.21
N CYS A 401 -9.05 -14.05 24.10
CA CYS A 401 -8.32 -13.74 22.88
C CYS A 401 -8.49 -14.88 21.84
N THR A 402 -9.65 -14.92 21.16
CA THR A 402 -10.00 -15.92 20.14
C THR A 402 -9.76 -15.47 18.70
#